data_AF-A0A1A9R8R2-F1
#
_entry.id   AF-A0A1A9R8R2-F1
#
_cell.length_a   1.000
_cell.length_b   1.000
_cell.length_c   1.000
_cell.angle_alpha   90.00
_cell.angle_beta   90.00
_cell.angle_gamma   90.00
#
_symmetry.space_group_name_H-M   'P 1'
#
loop_
_entity.id
_entity.type
_entity.pdbx_description
1 polymer ?
#
loop_
_entity_poly.entity_id
_entity_poly.type
_entity_poly.pdbx_seq_one_letter_code
_entity_poly.pdbx_strand_id
1 'polypeptide(L)'
;MQTLTADKYAFLAELAKAYRDVHLPSIKQKSDWNPHLGVDALCFQHHGAEYMVGALITPCELWLVVVPDPSLLAVPLADTLTLSLPSGAYQLSLEQLPGGCELYKRAILHDLSELESMQEAARLAQQMMARLMQPAEALNA
;
A
#
# COMPACT_ATOMS: atom_id res chain seq x y z
N MET A 1 -10.24 -10.56 12.29
CA MET A 1 -9.25 -9.55 11.87
C MET A 1 -8.06 -9.66 12.82
N GLN A 2 -6.90 -10.16 12.36
CA GLN A 2 -5.71 -10.21 13.20
C GLN A 2 -5.00 -8.86 13.11
N THR A 3 -5.01 -8.11 14.22
CA THR A 3 -4.27 -6.85 14.35
C THR A 3 -2.77 -7.11 14.29
N LEU A 4 -2.06 -6.26 13.55
CA LEU A 4 -0.60 -6.27 13.49
C LEU A 4 0.00 -6.00 14.88
N THR A 5 1.16 -6.58 15.16
CA THR A 5 1.92 -6.26 16.38
C THR A 5 2.54 -4.87 16.26
N ALA A 6 2.90 -4.27 17.38
CA ALA A 6 3.55 -2.94 17.40
C ALA A 6 4.83 -2.91 16.54
N ASP A 7 5.61 -3.99 16.53
CA ASP A 7 6.82 -4.11 15.71
C ASP A 7 6.52 -4.02 14.21
N LYS A 8 5.41 -4.60 13.76
CA LYS A 8 4.99 -4.52 12.36
C LYS A 8 4.54 -3.11 11.99
N TYR A 9 3.84 -2.42 12.88
CA TYR A 9 3.49 -1.01 12.64
C TYR A 9 4.73 -0.12 12.55
N ALA A 10 5.73 -0.34 13.42
CA ALA A 10 7.00 0.39 13.35
C ALA A 10 7.74 0.12 12.03
N PHE A 11 7.76 -1.14 11.59
CA PHE A 11 8.34 -1.51 10.30
C PHE A 11 7.62 -0.84 9.12
N LEU A 12 6.29 -0.82 9.12
CA LEU A 12 5.51 -0.15 8.08
C LEU A 12 5.74 1.37 8.05
N ALA A 13 5.90 2.00 9.23
CA ALA A 13 6.21 3.42 9.32
C ALA A 13 7.60 3.75 8.76
N GLU A 14 8.61 2.92 9.06
CA GLU A 14 9.95 3.08 8.47
C GLU A 14 9.95 2.82 6.96
N LEU A 15 9.19 1.85 6.48
CA LEU A 15 9.01 1.59 5.05
C LEU A 15 8.35 2.77 4.33
N ALA A 16 7.27 3.32 4.89
CA ALA A 16 6.60 4.49 4.32
C ALA A 16 7.53 5.71 4.29
N LYS A 17 8.35 5.88 5.33
CA LYS A 17 9.37 6.94 5.41
C LYS A 17 10.48 6.74 4.38
N ALA A 18 11.01 5.53 4.22
CA ALA A 18 12.01 5.22 3.21
C ALA A 18 11.47 5.45 1.78
N TYR A 19 10.24 5.02 1.52
CA TYR A 19 9.55 5.28 0.26
C TYR A 19 9.42 6.78 0.01
N ARG A 20 8.95 7.52 1.02
CA ARG A 20 8.81 8.97 0.94
C ARG A 20 10.14 9.61 0.61
N ASP A 21 11.20 9.31 1.34
CA ASP A 21 12.46 10.02 1.19
C ASP A 21 13.08 9.78 -0.20
N VAL A 22 12.83 8.61 -0.82
CA VAL A 22 13.23 8.31 -2.21
C VAL A 22 12.35 9.00 -3.24
N HIS A 23 11.03 8.94 -3.09
CA HIS A 23 10.09 9.35 -4.14
C HIS A 23 9.60 10.79 -4.01
N LEU A 24 9.70 11.39 -2.83
CA LEU A 24 9.23 12.76 -2.56
C LEU A 24 9.86 13.81 -3.48
N PRO A 25 11.16 13.79 -3.82
CA PRO A 25 11.74 14.74 -4.77
C PRO A 25 11.09 14.68 -6.15
N SER A 26 10.74 13.48 -6.62
CA SER A 26 10.07 13.27 -7.92
C SER A 26 8.58 13.62 -7.84
N ILE A 27 7.91 13.25 -6.76
CA ILE A 27 6.48 13.54 -6.51
C ILE A 27 6.25 15.06 -6.47
N LYS A 28 7.11 15.83 -5.81
CA LYS A 28 7.00 17.30 -5.71
C LYS A 28 7.09 18.02 -7.05
N GLN A 29 7.63 17.38 -8.08
CA GLN A 29 7.74 17.95 -9.41
C GLN A 29 6.51 17.66 -10.28
N LYS A 30 5.60 16.78 -9.82
CA LYS A 30 4.40 16.47 -10.56
C LYS A 30 3.35 17.59 -10.39
N SER A 31 2.54 17.76 -11.44
CA SER A 31 1.47 18.78 -11.50
C SER A 31 0.28 18.44 -10.59
N ASP A 32 0.09 17.16 -10.28
CA ASP A 32 -0.96 16.58 -9.42
C ASP A 32 -0.53 16.47 -7.95
N TRP A 33 0.55 17.18 -7.57
CA TRP A 33 1.05 17.15 -6.19
C TRP A 33 0.05 17.79 -5.23
N ASN A 34 -0.40 17.00 -4.25
CA ASN A 34 -1.25 17.51 -3.17
C ASN A 34 -0.44 17.91 -1.91
N PRO A 35 -0.37 19.20 -1.54
CA PRO A 35 0.31 19.67 -0.32
C PRO A 35 -0.31 19.17 0.99
N HIS A 36 -1.59 18.80 0.98
CA HIS A 36 -2.33 18.36 2.17
C HIS A 36 -2.05 16.90 2.52
N LEU A 37 -1.39 16.17 1.61
CA LEU A 37 -1.11 14.75 1.74
C LEU A 37 0.37 14.48 1.99
N GLY A 38 0.60 13.46 2.79
CA GLY A 38 1.90 12.86 3.03
C GLY A 38 2.00 11.46 2.41
N VAL A 39 3.16 10.84 2.57
CA VAL A 39 3.31 9.41 2.30
C VAL A 39 3.04 8.66 3.60
N ASP A 40 2.09 7.73 3.58
CA ASP A 40 1.73 6.94 4.77
C ASP A 40 1.21 5.55 4.41
N ALA A 41 1.47 4.57 5.28
CA ALA A 41 1.09 3.17 5.14
C ALA A 41 -0.14 2.87 6.01
N LEU A 42 -1.28 2.63 5.37
CA LEU A 42 -2.59 2.58 6.03
C LEU A 42 -3.30 1.25 5.78
N CYS A 43 -4.17 0.87 6.71
CA CYS A 43 -5.07 -0.29 6.59
C CYS A 43 -4.36 -1.63 6.34
N PHE A 44 -3.15 -1.78 6.86
CA PHE A 44 -2.41 -3.03 6.71
C PHE A 44 -3.03 -4.16 7.54
N GLN A 45 -3.12 -5.33 6.94
CA GLN A 45 -3.62 -6.56 7.54
C GLN A 45 -2.82 -7.76 7.04
N HIS A 46 -2.75 -8.81 7.84
CA HIS A 46 -2.13 -10.07 7.41
C HIS A 46 -2.92 -10.69 6.25
N HIS A 47 -2.19 -11.16 5.24
CA HIS A 47 -2.71 -11.90 4.10
C HIS A 47 -1.87 -13.17 3.92
N GLY A 48 -2.39 -14.29 4.41
CA GLY A 48 -1.60 -15.50 4.58
C GLY A 48 -0.66 -15.41 5.79
N ALA A 49 0.35 -16.28 5.82
CA ALA A 49 1.34 -16.31 6.91
C ALA A 49 2.48 -15.31 6.72
N GLU A 50 2.88 -15.05 5.47
CA GLU A 50 4.16 -14.39 5.14
C GLU A 50 4.00 -12.96 4.63
N TYR A 51 2.76 -12.50 4.37
CA TYR A 51 2.54 -11.21 3.73
C TYR A 51 1.56 -10.34 4.52
N MET A 52 1.78 -9.03 4.43
CA MET A 52 0.89 -8.00 4.91
C MET A 52 0.42 -7.18 3.71
N VAL A 53 -0.88 -7.03 3.56
CA VAL A 53 -1.48 -6.22 2.49
C VAL A 53 -2.08 -4.96 3.10
N GLY A 54 -1.87 -3.83 2.45
CA GLY A 54 -2.44 -2.55 2.85
C GLY A 54 -2.38 -1.53 1.73
N ALA A 55 -2.63 -0.28 2.08
CA ALA A 55 -2.59 0.82 1.15
C ALA A 55 -1.43 1.75 1.50
N LEU A 56 -0.69 2.22 0.48
CA LEU A 56 0.28 3.29 0.62
C LEU A 56 -0.28 4.53 -0.07
N ILE A 57 -0.52 5.56 0.72
CA ILE A 57 -0.92 6.87 0.22
C ILE A 57 0.34 7.64 -0.14
N THR A 58 0.26 8.37 -1.24
CA THR A 58 1.24 9.38 -1.62
C THR A 58 0.50 10.68 -1.96
N PRO A 59 1.21 11.82 -2.08
CA PRO A 59 0.57 13.08 -2.48
C PRO A 59 -0.13 13.11 -3.83
N CYS A 60 0.13 12.14 -4.72
CA CYS A 60 -0.44 12.11 -6.07
C CYS A 60 -1.32 10.88 -6.31
N GLU A 61 -1.01 9.76 -5.65
CA GLU A 61 -1.50 8.44 -6.02
C GLU A 61 -1.74 7.56 -4.79
N LEU A 62 -2.75 6.69 -4.87
CA LEU A 62 -3.04 5.64 -3.89
C LEU A 62 -2.60 4.29 -4.45
N TRP A 63 -1.77 3.60 -3.68
CA TRP A 63 -1.17 2.34 -4.06
C TRP A 63 -1.68 1.21 -3.17
N LEU A 64 -1.95 0.06 -3.77
CA LEU A 64 -2.05 -1.21 -3.06
C LEU A 64 -0.64 -1.76 -2.87
N VAL A 65 -0.30 -2.09 -1.63
CA VAL A 65 1.04 -2.55 -1.27
C VAL A 65 0.96 -3.87 -0.52
N VAL A 66 1.83 -4.79 -0.89
CA VAL A 66 2.08 -6.03 -0.18
C VAL A 66 3.50 -6.01 0.33
N VAL A 67 3.64 -6.10 1.65
CA VAL A 67 4.93 -6.13 2.33
C VAL A 67 5.14 -7.54 2.87
N PRO A 68 6.21 -8.22 2.47
CA PRO A 68 6.54 -9.52 3.02
C PRO A 68 7.10 -9.38 4.43
N ASP A 69 6.89 -10.40 5.25
CA ASP A 69 7.42 -10.46 6.60
C ASP A 69 8.92 -10.83 6.55
N PRO A 70 9.84 -9.92 6.93
CA PRO A 70 11.27 -10.21 6.90
C PRO A 70 11.68 -11.34 7.85
N SER A 71 10.86 -11.65 8.87
CA SER A 71 11.11 -12.76 9.80
C SER A 71 10.74 -14.13 9.21
N LEU A 72 9.94 -14.15 8.14
CA LEU A 72 9.44 -15.38 7.51
C LEU A 72 9.99 -15.60 6.09
N LEU A 73 10.55 -14.56 5.48
CA LEU A 73 11.18 -14.63 4.17
C LEU A 73 12.41 -15.54 4.17
N ALA A 74 12.25 -16.74 3.63
CA ALA A 74 13.34 -17.71 3.44
C ALA A 74 13.92 -17.72 2.00
N VAL A 75 13.25 -17.07 1.04
CA VAL A 75 13.55 -17.15 -0.40
C VAL A 75 13.55 -15.74 -0.99
N PRO A 76 14.42 -15.43 -1.98
CA PRO A 76 14.36 -14.16 -2.71
C PRO A 76 12.98 -13.93 -3.32
N LEU A 77 12.51 -12.69 -3.20
CA LEU A 77 11.24 -12.24 -3.76
C LEU A 77 11.32 -12.26 -5.29
N ALA A 78 10.22 -12.66 -5.94
CA ALA A 78 10.09 -12.56 -7.39
C ALA A 78 9.85 -11.11 -7.82
N ASP A 79 10.16 -10.76 -9.07
CA ASP A 79 9.93 -9.41 -9.58
C ASP A 79 8.44 -9.01 -9.62
N THR A 80 7.54 -9.99 -9.59
CA THR A 80 6.09 -9.78 -9.61
C THR A 80 5.37 -10.73 -8.65
N LEU A 81 4.30 -10.23 -8.03
CA LEU A 81 3.42 -11.00 -7.14
C LEU A 81 1.99 -10.89 -7.64
N THR A 82 1.31 -12.04 -7.78
CA THR A 82 -0.13 -12.07 -8.03
C THR A 82 -0.86 -12.21 -6.71
N LEU A 83 -1.50 -11.13 -6.26
CA LEU A 83 -2.31 -11.10 -5.05
C LEU A 83 -3.75 -11.46 -5.38
N SER A 84 -4.21 -12.60 -4.85
CA SER A 84 -5.59 -13.04 -4.97
C SER A 84 -6.42 -12.45 -3.83
N LEU A 85 -7.28 -11.47 -4.14
CA LEU A 85 -8.26 -10.92 -3.22
C LEU A 85 -9.67 -11.40 -3.58
N PRO A 86 -10.63 -11.34 -2.66
CA PRO A 86 -12.02 -11.68 -2.95
C PRO A 86 -12.62 -10.90 -4.14
N SER A 87 -12.18 -9.65 -4.35
CA SER A 87 -12.59 -8.85 -5.50
C SER A 87 -11.95 -9.27 -6.84
N GLY A 88 -10.87 -10.05 -6.82
CA GLY A 88 -10.12 -10.45 -8.02
C GLY A 88 -8.62 -10.63 -7.78
N ALA A 89 -7.90 -10.97 -8.84
CA ALA A 89 -6.45 -11.12 -8.81
C ALA A 89 -5.75 -9.85 -9.31
N TYR A 90 -4.78 -9.36 -8.54
CA TYR A 90 -4.01 -8.14 -8.84
C TYR A 90 -2.54 -8.49 -8.99
N GLN A 91 -1.95 -8.14 -10.12
CA GLN A 91 -0.50 -8.22 -10.30
C GLN A 91 0.18 -6.97 -9.73
N LEU A 92 1.11 -7.16 -8.82
CA LEU A 92 1.96 -6.14 -8.23
C LEU A 92 3.40 -6.35 -8.68
N SER A 93 4.15 -5.26 -8.79
CA SER A 93 5.58 -5.28 -9.13
C SER A 93 6.42 -5.09 -7.88
N LEU A 94 7.52 -5.82 -7.78
CA LEU A 94 8.49 -5.68 -6.72
C LEU A 94 9.20 -4.33 -6.85
N GLU A 95 9.34 -3.65 -5.72
CA GLU A 95 10.15 -2.47 -5.57
C GLU A 95 11.09 -2.64 -4.40
N GLN A 96 12.36 -2.37 -4.66
CA GLN A 96 13.42 -2.38 -3.66
C GLN A 96 13.69 -0.95 -3.22
N LEU A 97 13.45 -0.69 -1.94
CA LEU A 97 13.77 0.57 -1.28
C LEU A 97 15.17 0.50 -0.66
N PRO A 98 15.85 1.66 -0.50
CA PRO A 98 17.09 1.75 0.24
C PRO A 98 16.93 1.20 1.66
N GLY A 99 17.99 0.55 2.17
CA GLY A 99 17.94 -0.11 3.48
C GLY A 99 17.46 -1.56 3.43
N GLY A 100 17.36 -2.15 2.23
CA GLY A 100 16.98 -3.56 2.07
C GLY A 100 15.49 -3.83 2.29
N CYS A 101 14.67 -2.78 2.26
CA CYS A 101 13.22 -2.92 2.37
C CYS A 101 12.66 -3.28 0.99
N GLU A 102 11.91 -4.37 0.90
CA GLU A 102 11.30 -4.83 -0.33
C GLU A 102 9.78 -4.85 -0.17
N LEU A 103 9.07 -4.36 -1.17
CA LEU A 103 7.61 -4.31 -1.17
C LEU A 103 7.09 -4.52 -2.58
N TYR A 104 5.92 -5.11 -2.70
CA TYR A 104 5.19 -5.16 -3.96
C TYR A 104 4.17 -4.03 -3.97
N LYS A 105 4.10 -3.27 -5.06
CA LYS A 105 3.10 -2.21 -5.21
C LYS A 105 2.35 -2.26 -6.54
N ARG A 106 1.15 -1.69 -6.53
CA ARG A 106 0.34 -1.42 -7.71
C ARG A 106 -0.50 -0.16 -7.48
N ALA A 107 -0.46 0.78 -8.43
CA ALA A 107 -1.33 1.95 -8.36
C ALA A 107 -2.78 1.51 -8.55
N ILE A 108 -3.66 1.97 -7.67
CA ILE A 108 -5.10 1.70 -7.76
C ILE A 108 -5.86 2.96 -8.16
N LEU A 109 -5.46 4.10 -7.59
CA LEU A 109 -6.05 5.38 -7.91
C LEU A 109 -4.95 6.39 -8.17
N HIS A 110 -5.09 7.10 -9.28
CA HIS A 110 -4.26 8.22 -9.66
C HIS A 110 -5.05 9.49 -9.42
N ASP A 111 -4.33 10.58 -9.18
CA ASP A 111 -4.87 11.89 -8.89
C ASP A 111 -5.62 11.97 -7.55
N LEU A 112 -4.93 12.52 -6.56
CA LEU A 112 -5.46 12.77 -5.22
C LEU A 112 -5.55 14.27 -4.93
N SER A 113 -5.51 15.15 -5.94
CA SER A 113 -5.49 16.61 -5.74
C SER A 113 -6.73 17.14 -5.04
N GLU A 114 -7.87 16.46 -5.21
CA GLU A 114 -9.17 16.82 -4.62
C GLU A 114 -9.27 16.50 -3.12
N LEU A 115 -8.33 15.73 -2.56
CA LEU A 115 -8.35 15.41 -1.12
C LEU A 115 -7.85 16.60 -0.30
N GLU A 116 -8.63 17.06 0.66
CA GLU A 116 -8.28 18.25 1.44
C GLU A 116 -7.48 17.90 2.71
N SER A 117 -7.39 16.61 3.06
CA SER A 117 -6.68 16.16 4.26
C SER A 117 -6.24 14.71 4.24
N MET A 118 -5.27 14.39 5.11
CA MET A 118 -4.86 13.01 5.40
C MET A 118 -6.01 12.13 5.94
N GLN A 119 -7.00 12.73 6.61
CA GLN A 119 -8.16 11.96 7.12
C GLN A 119 -9.04 11.45 5.97
N GLU A 120 -9.27 12.29 4.96
CA GLU A 120 -10.01 11.87 3.75
C GLU A 120 -9.25 10.81 2.97
N ALA A 121 -7.93 10.98 2.85
CA ALA A 121 -7.05 10.01 2.22
C ALA A 121 -7.12 8.66 2.95
N ALA A 122 -7.02 8.66 4.29
CA ALA A 122 -7.14 7.45 5.09
C ALA A 122 -8.51 6.77 4.90
N ARG A 123 -9.59 7.55 4.86
CA ARG A 123 -10.93 7.03 4.58
C ARG A 123 -11.04 6.42 3.19
N LEU A 124 -10.43 7.05 2.18
CA LEU A 124 -10.38 6.52 0.81
C LEU A 124 -9.62 5.18 0.76
N ALA A 125 -8.46 5.09 1.41
CA ALA A 125 -7.70 3.86 1.54
C ALA A 125 -8.51 2.75 2.27
N GLN A 126 -9.21 3.09 3.35
CA GLN A 126 -10.09 2.15 4.05
C GLN A 126 -11.22 1.64 3.17
N GLN A 127 -11.88 2.53 2.42
CA GLN A 127 -12.96 2.16 1.51
C GLN A 127 -12.44 1.28 0.36
N MET A 128 -11.27 1.60 -0.19
CA MET A 128 -10.61 0.78 -1.20
C MET A 128 -10.31 -0.62 -0.64
N MET A 129 -9.65 -0.73 0.51
CA MET A 129 -9.34 -2.01 1.14
C MET A 129 -10.60 -2.82 1.45
N ALA A 130 -11.66 -2.17 1.95
CA ALA A 130 -12.94 -2.82 2.20
C ALA A 130 -13.55 -3.40 0.91
N ARG A 131 -13.54 -2.64 -0.20
CA ARG A 131 -14.02 -3.11 -1.50
C ARG A 131 -13.17 -4.26 -2.04
N LEU A 132 -11.84 -4.16 -1.91
CA LEU A 132 -10.94 -5.20 -2.38
C LEU A 132 -11.13 -6.53 -1.64
N MET A 133 -11.50 -6.46 -0.36
CA MET A 133 -11.79 -7.60 0.51
C MET A 133 -13.24 -8.11 0.40
N GLN A 134 -14.11 -7.41 -0.33
CA GLN A 134 -15.45 -7.90 -0.65
C GLN A 134 -15.40 -8.80 -1.88
N PRO A 135 -16.13 -9.93 -1.89
CA PRO A 135 -16.29 -10.73 -3.11
C PRO A 135 -16.92 -9.87 -4.20
N ALA A 136 -16.50 -10.04 -5.44
CA ALA A 136 -17.02 -9.28 -6.58
C ALA A 136 -18.54 -9.49 -6.84
N GLU A 137 -19.21 -10.35 -6.07
CA GLU A 137 -20.65 -10.65 -6.16
C GLU A 137 -21.47 -9.89 -5.11
N ALA A 138 -21.97 -8.71 -5.51
CA ALA A 138 -23.32 -8.22 -5.16
C ALA A 138 -23.79 -7.11 -6.13
N LEU A 139 -23.43 -7.21 -7.42
CA LEU A 139 -24.12 -6.49 -8.48
C LEU A 139 -24.64 -7.53 -9.47
N ASN A 140 -25.67 -8.28 -9.06
CA ASN A 140 -26.63 -8.98 -9.92
C ASN A 140 -27.60 -9.77 -9.01
N ALA A 141 -28.67 -9.12 -8.55
CA ALA A 141 -29.97 -9.73 -8.28
C ALA A 141 -31.04 -8.63 -8.27
#